data_AF-A0A514ZT38-F1
#
_entry.id   AF-A0A514ZT38-F1
#
_cell.length_a   1.000
_cell.length_b   1.000
_cell.length_c   1.000
_cell.angle_alpha   90.00
_cell.angle_beta   90.00
_cell.angle_gamma   90.00
#
_symmetry.space_group_name_H-M   'P 1'
#
loop_
_entity.id
_entity.type
_entity.pdbx_description
1 polymer ?
#
loop_
_entity_poly.entity_id
_entity_poly.type
_entity_poly.pdbx_seq_one_letter_code
_entity_poly.pdbx_strand_id
1 'polypeptide(L)'
;MKHFLYKNHSKFYKMREYIFGIMLGLIFFNQQTLGKFKQDPVYDKIRNSINIYRKASTWNEQNYNLIRVQINTATTNQQLNATQQKELLALAQQEYVLSLSSTASSFLRTAGSDALPRLAAFENAISRISASSSSAASALKGVSAGIGDFRQMVSLRNAVLGYTHNAKYNPAQTNNLRSQMNQLLSGNLLTGNTFLTKLRSEYSNELNTHIEKHRYFYEVVKPDADKGVASNCEVFSQYKFYYKSCHEGQPKPAVSPVMAKDSATTKDTTIIKK
;
A
#
# COMPACT_ATOMS: atom_id res chain seq x y z
N MET A 1 89.14 -40.39 -15.36
CA MET A 1 87.98 -39.61 -15.87
C MET A 1 86.62 -40.23 -15.47
N LYS A 2 86.40 -40.63 -14.20
CA LYS A 2 85.09 -41.21 -13.74
C LYS A 2 84.66 -40.79 -12.32
N HIS A 3 85.31 -39.83 -11.68
CA HIS A 3 85.00 -39.45 -10.28
C HIS A 3 84.16 -38.18 -10.11
N PHE A 4 83.66 -37.57 -11.19
CA PHE A 4 82.99 -36.26 -11.10
C PHE A 4 81.45 -36.31 -11.08
N LEU A 5 80.81 -37.47 -11.27
CA LEU A 5 79.35 -37.56 -11.38
C LEU A 5 78.61 -37.92 -10.08
N TYR A 6 79.29 -38.32 -9.01
CA TYR A 6 78.60 -38.82 -7.81
C TYR A 6 78.20 -37.74 -6.79
N LYS A 7 78.74 -36.52 -6.88
CA LYS A 7 78.50 -35.46 -5.88
C LYS A 7 77.26 -34.61 -6.14
N ASN A 8 76.71 -34.62 -7.36
CA ASN A 8 75.52 -33.83 -7.73
C ASN A 8 74.18 -34.58 -7.56
N HIS A 9 74.19 -35.91 -7.46
CA HIS A 9 72.95 -36.67 -7.22
C HIS A 9 72.40 -36.49 -5.80
N SER A 10 73.25 -36.34 -4.79
CA SER A 10 72.81 -36.22 -3.38
C SER A 10 72.04 -34.93 -3.09
N LYS A 11 72.37 -33.81 -3.77
CA LYS A 11 71.61 -32.55 -3.65
C LYS A 11 70.25 -32.60 -4.37
N PHE A 12 70.18 -33.31 -5.51
CA PHE A 12 68.93 -33.46 -6.26
C PHE A 12 67.89 -34.32 -5.53
N TYR A 13 68.33 -35.36 -4.81
CA TYR A 13 67.42 -36.21 -4.02
C TYR A 13 66.83 -35.47 -2.82
N LYS A 14 67.63 -34.70 -2.07
CA LYS A 14 67.13 -33.88 -0.95
C LYS A 14 66.16 -32.79 -1.38
N MET A 15 66.37 -32.19 -2.56
CA MET A 15 65.45 -31.18 -3.09
C MET A 15 64.12 -31.79 -3.55
N ARG A 16 64.14 -33.01 -4.09
CA ARG A 16 62.92 -33.77 -4.45
C ARG A 16 62.09 -34.15 -3.22
N GLU A 17 62.71 -34.60 -2.14
CA GLU A 17 62.01 -34.93 -0.89
C GLU A 17 61.35 -33.70 -0.27
N TYR A 18 62.00 -32.53 -0.34
CA TYR A 18 61.42 -31.27 0.16
C TYR A 18 60.21 -30.81 -0.67
N ILE A 19 60.30 -30.90 -2.01
CA ILE A 19 59.19 -30.54 -2.90
C ILE A 19 58.02 -31.52 -2.73
N PHE A 20 58.30 -32.82 -2.57
CA PHE A 20 57.26 -33.82 -2.31
C PHE A 20 56.58 -33.61 -0.96
N GLY A 21 57.35 -33.23 0.08
CA GLY A 21 56.81 -32.89 1.40
C GLY A 21 55.92 -31.65 1.37
N ILE A 22 56.30 -30.60 0.63
CA ILE A 22 55.48 -29.38 0.49
C ILE A 22 54.22 -29.65 -0.34
N MET A 23 54.31 -30.42 -1.42
CA MET A 23 53.14 -30.80 -2.24
C MET A 23 52.16 -31.67 -1.45
N LEU A 24 52.64 -32.66 -0.70
CA LEU A 24 51.78 -33.47 0.17
C LEU A 24 51.19 -32.62 1.30
N GLY A 25 51.96 -31.71 1.89
CA GLY A 25 51.48 -30.75 2.89
C GLY A 25 50.35 -29.88 2.36
N LEU A 26 50.46 -29.35 1.12
CA LEU A 26 49.40 -28.57 0.46
C LEU A 26 48.15 -29.40 0.14
N ILE A 27 48.31 -30.68 -0.22
CA ILE A 27 47.18 -31.59 -0.47
C ILE A 27 46.46 -31.93 0.84
N PHE A 28 47.19 -32.22 1.92
CA PHE A 28 46.60 -32.48 3.24
C PHE A 28 45.99 -31.22 3.87
N PHE A 29 46.58 -30.04 3.66
CA PHE A 29 45.99 -28.77 4.10
C PHE A 29 44.72 -28.45 3.31
N ASN A 30 44.70 -28.72 2.00
CA ASN A 30 43.48 -28.60 1.18
C ASN A 30 42.39 -29.60 1.59
N GLN A 31 42.73 -30.84 1.98
CA GLN A 31 41.72 -31.78 2.47
C GLN A 31 41.18 -31.42 3.86
N GLN A 32 41.99 -30.84 4.75
CA GLN A 32 41.49 -30.34 6.03
C GLN A 32 40.66 -29.04 5.90
N THR A 33 40.93 -28.19 4.91
CA THR A 33 40.09 -27.02 4.62
C THR A 33 38.82 -27.39 3.84
N LEU A 34 38.88 -28.35 2.91
CA LEU A 34 37.70 -28.86 2.19
C LEU A 34 36.81 -29.75 3.06
N GLY A 35 37.38 -30.47 4.05
CA GLY A 35 36.64 -31.24 5.05
C GLY A 35 35.81 -30.39 6.01
N LYS A 36 35.94 -29.06 5.98
CA LYS A 36 35.10 -28.08 6.71
C LYS A 36 34.02 -27.42 5.87
N PHE A 37 33.90 -27.74 4.57
CA PHE A 37 32.69 -27.44 3.79
C PHE A 37 31.70 -28.62 3.83
N LYS A 38 31.60 -29.32 4.96
CA LYS A 38 30.33 -29.97 5.28
C LYS A 38 29.32 -28.84 5.43
N GLN A 39 28.54 -28.65 4.39
CA GLN A 39 27.36 -27.80 4.39
C GLN A 39 26.59 -28.10 5.68
N ASP A 40 26.43 -27.08 6.53
CA ASP A 40 25.90 -27.28 7.86
C ASP A 40 24.46 -27.80 7.74
N PRO A 41 24.14 -29.00 8.26
CA PRO A 41 22.83 -29.61 8.06
C PRO A 41 21.68 -28.73 8.59
N VAL A 42 21.95 -27.86 9.56
CA VAL A 42 20.95 -26.91 10.08
C VAL A 42 20.72 -25.76 9.09
N TYR A 43 21.79 -25.20 8.52
CA TYR A 43 21.71 -24.17 7.49
C TYR A 43 20.90 -24.66 6.28
N ASP A 44 21.21 -25.86 5.79
CA ASP A 44 20.51 -26.43 4.64
C ASP A 44 19.05 -26.75 4.93
N LYS A 45 18.75 -27.22 6.15
CA LYS A 45 17.37 -27.47 6.57
C LYS A 45 16.55 -26.17 6.55
N ILE A 46 17.07 -25.08 7.13
CA ILE A 46 16.38 -23.79 7.15
C ILE A 46 16.24 -23.24 5.73
N ARG A 47 17.30 -23.30 4.91
CA ARG A 47 17.25 -22.89 3.50
C ARG A 47 16.22 -23.69 2.70
N ASN A 48 16.10 -24.99 2.95
CA ASN A 48 15.09 -25.82 2.31
C ASN A 48 13.66 -25.43 2.75
N SER A 49 13.44 -25.13 4.05
CA SER A 49 12.14 -24.61 4.51
C SER A 49 11.75 -23.31 3.80
N ILE A 50 12.71 -22.38 3.63
CA ILE A 50 12.51 -21.15 2.84
C ILE A 50 12.09 -21.49 1.40
N ASN A 51 12.77 -22.45 0.77
CA ASN A 51 12.48 -22.88 -0.60
C ASN A 51 11.10 -23.52 -0.73
N ILE A 52 10.66 -24.30 0.27
CA ILE A 52 9.32 -24.91 0.29
C ILE A 52 8.25 -23.82 0.31
N TYR A 53 8.34 -22.85 1.21
CA TYR A 53 7.38 -21.73 1.26
C TYR A 53 7.39 -20.88 0.00
N ARG A 54 8.55 -20.74 -0.64
CA ARG A 54 8.69 -20.05 -1.93
C ARG A 54 7.93 -20.78 -3.04
N LYS A 55 8.23 -22.08 -3.23
CA LYS A 55 7.62 -22.90 -4.28
C LYS A 55 6.11 -23.05 -4.11
N ALA A 56 5.64 -23.10 -2.88
CA ALA A 56 4.21 -23.18 -2.57
C ALA A 56 3.49 -21.81 -2.61
N SER A 57 4.23 -20.71 -2.80
CA SER A 57 3.68 -19.34 -2.74
C SER A 57 2.92 -19.03 -1.44
N THR A 58 3.38 -19.59 -0.31
CA THR A 58 2.71 -19.43 1.00
C THR A 58 3.40 -18.40 1.89
N TRP A 59 4.36 -17.62 1.39
CA TRP A 59 5.08 -16.64 2.20
C TRP A 59 4.14 -15.56 2.78
N ASN A 60 4.11 -15.46 4.10
CA ASN A 60 3.34 -14.48 4.86
C ASN A 60 4.08 -14.13 6.17
N GLU A 61 3.52 -13.22 6.98
CA GLU A 61 4.16 -12.77 8.23
C GLU A 61 4.41 -13.93 9.21
N GLN A 62 3.49 -14.91 9.30
CA GLN A 62 3.63 -16.08 10.17
C GLN A 62 4.83 -16.95 9.74
N ASN A 63 4.94 -17.28 8.45
CA ASN A 63 6.04 -18.10 7.93
C ASN A 63 7.38 -17.37 8.04
N TYR A 64 7.41 -16.06 7.82
CA TYR A 64 8.59 -15.24 8.05
C TYR A 64 9.04 -15.25 9.49
N ASN A 65 8.12 -15.05 10.44
CA ASN A 65 8.45 -15.12 11.86
C ASN A 65 8.93 -16.50 12.29
N LEU A 66 8.32 -17.57 11.78
CA LEU A 66 8.74 -18.95 12.06
C LEU A 66 10.18 -19.21 11.58
N ILE A 67 10.52 -18.84 10.34
CA ILE A 67 11.89 -18.95 9.83
C ILE A 67 12.85 -18.09 10.65
N ARG A 68 12.47 -16.85 11.00
CA ARG A 68 13.30 -15.97 11.82
C ARG A 68 13.60 -16.56 13.20
N VAL A 69 12.61 -17.17 13.85
CA VAL A 69 12.79 -17.88 15.12
C VAL A 69 13.72 -19.08 14.94
N GLN A 70 13.53 -19.89 13.90
CA GLN A 70 14.42 -21.04 13.62
C GLN A 70 15.88 -20.60 13.45
N ILE A 71 16.13 -19.53 12.69
CA ILE A 71 17.47 -18.95 12.51
C ILE A 71 18.05 -18.49 13.84
N ASN A 72 17.29 -17.73 14.62
CA ASN A 72 17.75 -17.20 15.91
C ASN A 72 18.04 -18.32 16.91
N THR A 73 17.17 -19.33 17.03
CA THR A 73 17.39 -20.49 17.89
C THR A 73 18.63 -21.27 17.48
N ALA A 74 18.81 -21.53 16.17
CA ALA A 74 20.01 -22.21 15.67
C ALA A 74 21.29 -21.39 15.94
N THR A 75 21.21 -20.05 15.86
CA THR A 75 22.32 -19.16 16.21
C THR A 75 22.63 -19.20 17.71
N THR A 76 21.61 -19.13 18.57
CA THR A 76 21.77 -19.24 20.04
C THR A 76 22.42 -20.56 20.44
N ASN A 77 22.07 -21.65 19.74
CA ASN A 77 22.65 -22.98 19.95
C ASN A 77 24.03 -23.15 19.29
N GLN A 78 24.63 -22.08 18.74
CA GLN A 78 25.91 -22.09 18.02
C GLN A 78 25.96 -23.06 16.82
N GLN A 79 24.80 -23.42 16.27
CA GLN A 79 24.65 -24.25 15.07
C GLN A 79 24.71 -23.43 13.78
N LEU A 80 24.68 -22.10 13.88
CA LEU A 80 24.91 -21.17 12.78
C LEU A 80 25.94 -20.13 13.20
N ASN A 81 26.85 -19.80 12.29
CA ASN A 81 27.73 -18.65 12.47
C ASN A 81 27.05 -17.35 12.00
N ALA A 82 27.66 -16.21 12.34
CA ALA A 82 27.10 -14.89 12.02
C ALA A 82 26.88 -14.65 10.51
N THR A 83 27.75 -15.20 9.65
CA THR A 83 27.62 -15.09 8.19
C THR A 83 26.41 -15.87 7.69
N GLN A 84 26.25 -17.11 8.13
CA GLN A 84 25.11 -17.98 7.80
C GLN A 84 23.79 -17.38 8.31
N GLN A 85 23.77 -16.90 9.55
CA GLN A 85 22.61 -16.22 10.12
C GLN A 85 22.19 -15.03 9.25
N LYS A 86 23.15 -14.16 8.89
CA LYS A 86 22.90 -12.98 8.07
C LYS A 86 22.35 -13.34 6.69
N GLU A 87 22.92 -14.36 6.04
CA GLU A 87 22.46 -14.80 4.71
C GLU A 87 21.03 -15.35 4.76
N LEU A 88 20.71 -16.22 5.73
CA LEU A 88 19.38 -16.79 5.88
C LEU A 88 18.33 -15.72 6.23
N LEU A 89 18.67 -14.75 7.08
CA LEU A 89 17.78 -13.63 7.40
C LEU A 89 17.52 -12.74 6.17
N ALA A 90 18.56 -12.42 5.40
CA ALA A 90 18.43 -11.63 4.19
C ALA A 90 17.55 -12.34 3.14
N LEU A 91 17.76 -13.65 2.95
CA LEU A 91 16.97 -14.47 2.04
C LEU A 91 15.50 -14.53 2.49
N ALA A 92 15.23 -14.82 3.76
CA ALA A 92 13.87 -14.86 4.30
C ALA A 92 13.15 -13.51 4.17
N GLN A 93 13.88 -12.41 4.40
CA GLN A 93 13.34 -11.06 4.24
C GLN A 93 13.02 -10.75 2.77
N GLN A 94 13.89 -11.12 1.84
CA GLN A 94 13.65 -10.94 0.41
C GLN A 94 12.38 -11.66 -0.06
N GLU A 95 12.23 -12.93 0.31
CA GLU A 95 11.06 -13.73 -0.06
C GLU A 95 9.76 -13.16 0.54
N TYR A 96 9.82 -12.70 1.79
CA TYR A 96 8.69 -12.04 2.43
C TYR A 96 8.32 -10.72 1.72
N VAL A 97 9.31 -9.88 1.37
CA VAL A 97 9.09 -8.62 0.64
C VAL A 97 8.47 -8.88 -0.73
N LEU A 98 8.97 -9.87 -1.48
CA LEU A 98 8.40 -10.25 -2.77
C LEU A 98 6.95 -10.70 -2.65
N SER A 99 6.66 -11.58 -1.69
CA SER A 99 5.31 -12.07 -1.45
C SER A 99 4.36 -10.96 -1.00
N LEU A 100 4.78 -10.13 -0.05
CA LEU A 100 4.01 -8.99 0.44
C LEU A 100 3.70 -8.01 -0.69
N SER A 101 4.71 -7.69 -1.51
CA SER A 101 4.55 -6.79 -2.65
C SER A 101 3.55 -7.33 -3.68
N SER A 102 3.68 -8.61 -4.05
CA SER A 102 2.77 -9.27 -4.99
C SER A 102 1.34 -9.33 -4.45
N THR A 103 1.17 -9.77 -3.19
CA THR A 103 -0.13 -9.91 -2.55
C THR A 103 -0.84 -8.56 -2.41
N ALA A 104 -0.14 -7.54 -1.92
CA ALA A 104 -0.71 -6.21 -1.76
C ALA A 104 -1.03 -5.57 -3.11
N SER A 105 -0.16 -5.72 -4.11
CA SER A 105 -0.43 -5.23 -5.47
C SER A 105 -1.65 -5.90 -6.10
N SER A 106 -1.78 -7.22 -5.96
CA SER A 106 -2.94 -7.95 -6.46
C SER A 106 -4.21 -7.52 -5.75
N PHE A 107 -4.16 -7.34 -4.42
CA PHE A 107 -5.29 -6.87 -3.63
C PHE A 107 -5.70 -5.45 -4.03
N LEU A 108 -4.75 -4.53 -4.20
CA LEU A 108 -5.03 -3.14 -4.61
C LEU A 108 -5.79 -3.06 -5.94
N ARG A 109 -5.57 -3.98 -6.88
CA ARG A 109 -6.29 -4.01 -8.17
C ARG A 109 -7.77 -4.38 -8.03
N THR A 110 -8.13 -5.16 -7.01
CA THR A 110 -9.50 -5.66 -6.80
C THR A 110 -10.17 -5.07 -5.55
N ALA A 111 -9.46 -4.23 -4.80
CA ALA A 111 -9.93 -3.58 -3.59
C ALA A 111 -11.19 -2.72 -3.85
N GLY A 112 -12.23 -2.95 -3.03
CA GLY A 112 -13.49 -2.21 -3.02
C GLY A 112 -13.67 -1.34 -1.76
N SER A 113 -14.91 -0.95 -1.47
CA SER A 113 -15.24 -0.04 -0.36
C SER A 113 -14.89 -0.58 1.03
N ASP A 114 -14.85 -1.90 1.19
CA ASP A 114 -14.53 -2.63 2.42
C ASP A 114 -13.03 -2.91 2.60
N ALA A 115 -12.18 -2.46 1.68
CA ALA A 115 -10.76 -2.78 1.66
C ALA A 115 -9.93 -2.10 2.77
N LEU A 116 -10.43 -1.02 3.38
CA LEU A 116 -9.66 -0.15 4.28
C LEU A 116 -8.98 -0.89 5.46
N PRO A 117 -9.64 -1.81 6.19
CA PRO A 117 -8.99 -2.54 7.28
C PRO A 117 -7.83 -3.41 6.80
N ARG A 118 -7.99 -4.02 5.62
CA ARG A 118 -6.95 -4.89 5.04
C ARG A 118 -5.77 -4.09 4.48
N LEU A 119 -6.03 -2.90 3.94
CA LEU A 119 -4.97 -1.95 3.56
C LEU A 119 -4.15 -1.51 4.77
N ALA A 120 -4.79 -1.23 5.92
CA ALA A 120 -4.10 -0.91 7.15
C ALA A 120 -3.19 -2.05 7.64
N ALA A 121 -3.62 -3.31 7.48
CA ALA A 121 -2.78 -4.46 7.78
C ALA A 121 -1.53 -4.52 6.87
N PHE A 122 -1.69 -4.24 5.57
CA PHE A 122 -0.55 -4.15 4.66
C PHE A 122 0.40 -2.99 5.00
N GLU A 123 -0.12 -1.80 5.31
CA GLU A 123 0.69 -0.66 5.74
C GLU A 123 1.51 -0.98 6.99
N ASN A 124 0.90 -1.63 7.98
CA ASN A 124 1.59 -2.06 9.19
C ASN A 124 2.70 -3.08 8.88
N ALA A 125 2.44 -4.06 8.03
CA ALA A 125 3.43 -5.04 7.60
C ALA A 125 4.59 -4.38 6.83
N ILE A 126 4.29 -3.47 5.90
CA ILE A 126 5.26 -2.69 5.12
C ILE A 126 6.11 -1.82 6.05
N SER A 127 5.49 -1.10 7.00
CA SER A 127 6.19 -0.25 7.96
C SER A 127 7.19 -1.04 8.80
N ARG A 128 6.76 -2.18 9.36
CA ARG A 128 7.62 -3.06 10.16
C ARG A 128 8.83 -3.57 9.37
N ILE A 129 8.62 -4.07 8.15
CA ILE A 129 9.73 -4.63 7.36
C ILE A 129 10.63 -3.53 6.80
N SER A 130 10.09 -2.35 6.48
CA SER A 130 10.86 -1.20 5.97
C SER A 130 11.76 -0.61 7.05
N ALA A 131 11.30 -0.58 8.30
CA ALA A 131 12.13 -0.15 9.44
C ALA A 131 13.36 -1.07 9.64
N SER A 132 13.28 -2.33 9.23
CA SER A 132 14.38 -3.29 9.34
C SER A 132 15.41 -3.21 8.21
N SER A 133 15.07 -2.61 7.06
CA SER A 133 15.95 -2.53 5.89
C SER A 133 15.53 -1.47 4.89
N SER A 134 16.47 -0.60 4.49
CA SER A 134 16.28 0.39 3.43
C SER A 134 16.04 -0.25 2.05
N SER A 135 16.58 -1.45 1.79
CA SER A 135 16.32 -2.17 0.54
C SER A 135 14.88 -2.69 0.49
N ALA A 136 14.35 -3.16 1.62
CA ALA A 136 12.94 -3.56 1.74
C ALA A 136 12.00 -2.36 1.56
N ALA A 137 12.34 -1.22 2.18
CA ALA A 137 11.59 0.03 2.02
C ALA A 137 11.50 0.46 0.55
N SER A 138 12.62 0.38 -0.17
CA SER A 138 12.69 0.72 -1.60
C SER A 138 11.83 -0.22 -2.44
N ALA A 139 11.91 -1.53 -2.20
CA ALA A 139 11.14 -2.53 -2.93
C ALA A 139 9.61 -2.41 -2.72
N LEU A 140 9.18 -1.89 -1.57
CA LEU A 140 7.77 -1.73 -1.21
C LEU A 140 7.21 -0.32 -1.47
N LYS A 141 8.04 0.62 -1.93
CA LYS A 141 7.66 2.02 -2.16
C LYS A 141 6.44 2.15 -3.08
N GLY A 142 6.41 1.39 -4.17
CA GLY A 142 5.28 1.41 -5.12
C GLY A 142 3.98 1.00 -4.45
N VAL A 143 3.99 -0.11 -3.69
CA VAL A 143 2.80 -0.59 -2.96
C VAL A 143 2.33 0.44 -1.94
N SER A 144 3.26 0.99 -1.15
CA SER A 144 2.94 2.03 -0.16
C SER A 144 2.25 3.25 -0.80
N ALA A 145 2.78 3.72 -1.93
CA ALA A 145 2.17 4.80 -2.70
C ALA A 145 0.75 4.41 -3.19
N GLY A 146 0.58 3.20 -3.73
CA GLY A 146 -0.73 2.72 -4.19
C GLY A 146 -1.78 2.63 -3.07
N ILE A 147 -1.39 2.25 -1.85
CA ILE A 147 -2.29 2.28 -0.69
C ILE A 147 -2.67 3.73 -0.33
N GLY A 148 -1.69 4.64 -0.33
CA GLY A 148 -1.91 6.07 -0.11
C GLY A 148 -2.91 6.66 -1.11
N ASP A 149 -2.71 6.37 -2.40
CA ASP A 149 -3.57 6.83 -3.48
C ASP A 149 -5.01 6.27 -3.34
N PHE A 150 -5.16 5.00 -2.96
CA PHE A 150 -6.46 4.38 -2.69
C PHE A 150 -7.22 5.14 -1.59
N ARG A 151 -6.56 5.39 -0.45
CA ARG A 151 -7.14 6.16 0.66
C ARG A 151 -7.51 7.57 0.23
N GLN A 152 -6.65 8.22 -0.55
CA GLN A 152 -6.88 9.58 -1.00
C GLN A 152 -8.09 9.69 -1.93
N MET A 153 -8.33 8.71 -2.80
CA MET A 153 -9.56 8.64 -3.61
C MET A 153 -10.82 8.51 -2.73
N VAL A 154 -10.77 7.67 -1.69
CA VAL A 154 -11.90 7.54 -0.74
C VAL A 154 -12.13 8.85 0.04
N SER A 155 -11.08 9.57 0.41
CA SER A 155 -11.19 10.88 1.06
C SER A 155 -11.77 11.95 0.13
N LEU A 156 -11.37 11.96 -1.15
CA LEU A 156 -11.88 12.89 -2.15
C LEU A 156 -13.38 12.72 -2.38
N ARG A 157 -13.89 11.49 -2.36
CA ARG A 157 -15.34 11.22 -2.34
C ARG A 157 -16.05 12.06 -1.29
N ASN A 158 -15.57 12.03 -0.04
CA ASN A 158 -16.22 12.72 1.06
C ASN A 158 -16.09 14.24 0.91
N ALA A 159 -14.96 14.72 0.38
CA ALA A 159 -14.74 16.14 0.09
C ALA A 159 -15.68 16.66 -1.01
N VAL A 160 -15.87 15.90 -2.10
CA VAL A 160 -16.81 16.24 -3.17
C VAL A 160 -18.23 16.30 -2.63
N LEU A 161 -18.70 15.25 -1.94
CA LEU A 161 -20.04 15.23 -1.36
C LEU A 161 -20.28 16.38 -0.37
N GLY A 162 -19.31 16.65 0.50
CA GLY A 162 -19.41 17.76 1.45
C GLY A 162 -19.49 19.12 0.77
N TYR A 163 -18.70 19.31 -0.29
CA TYR A 163 -18.70 20.54 -1.09
C TYR A 163 -20.01 20.71 -1.88
N THR A 164 -20.46 19.68 -2.61
CA THR A 164 -21.67 19.78 -3.46
C THR A 164 -22.96 19.92 -2.67
N HIS A 165 -23.01 19.45 -1.41
CA HIS A 165 -24.18 19.59 -0.54
C HIS A 165 -24.25 20.93 0.20
N ASN A 166 -23.12 21.53 0.57
CA ASN A 166 -23.10 22.61 1.57
C ASN A 166 -22.48 23.92 1.08
N ALA A 167 -21.74 23.91 -0.03
CA ALA A 167 -21.02 25.08 -0.49
C ALA A 167 -21.73 25.79 -1.66
N LYS A 168 -21.53 27.11 -1.75
CA LYS A 168 -21.78 27.84 -2.99
C LYS A 168 -20.72 27.44 -4.02
N TYR A 169 -21.12 27.35 -5.28
CA TYR A 169 -20.20 27.05 -6.36
C TYR A 169 -18.99 28.01 -6.39
N ASN A 170 -17.81 27.40 -6.36
CA ASN A 170 -16.51 28.02 -6.51
C ASN A 170 -15.73 27.28 -7.64
N PRO A 171 -15.45 27.96 -8.77
CA PRO A 171 -14.72 27.36 -9.90
C PRO A 171 -13.33 26.84 -9.52
N ALA A 172 -12.58 27.55 -8.67
CA ALA A 172 -11.23 27.18 -8.28
C ALA A 172 -11.23 25.90 -7.43
N GLN A 173 -12.13 25.80 -6.46
CA GLN A 173 -12.28 24.60 -5.63
C GLN A 173 -12.73 23.39 -6.46
N THR A 174 -13.66 23.60 -7.39
CA THR A 174 -14.14 22.56 -8.30
C THR A 174 -13.04 22.02 -9.20
N ASN A 175 -12.25 22.91 -9.81
CA ASN A 175 -11.12 22.53 -10.65
C ASN A 175 -10.02 21.82 -9.84
N ASN A 176 -9.78 22.25 -8.60
CA ASN A 176 -8.85 21.57 -7.70
C ASN A 176 -9.30 20.13 -7.40
N LEU A 177 -10.57 19.93 -7.00
CA LEU A 177 -11.11 18.59 -6.73
C LEU A 177 -11.05 17.68 -7.97
N ARG A 178 -11.39 18.20 -9.16
CA ARG A 178 -11.24 17.45 -10.42
C ARG A 178 -9.79 17.07 -10.70
N SER A 179 -8.86 18.02 -10.51
CA SER A 179 -7.43 17.78 -10.72
C SER A 179 -6.91 16.67 -9.81
N GLN A 180 -7.23 16.73 -8.52
CA GLN A 180 -6.82 15.72 -7.54
C GLN A 180 -7.37 14.33 -7.88
N MET A 181 -8.65 14.23 -8.28
CA MET A 181 -9.22 12.94 -8.72
C MET A 181 -8.54 12.37 -9.98
N ASN A 182 -8.14 13.23 -10.92
CA ASN A 182 -7.47 12.81 -12.14
C ASN A 182 -6.04 12.34 -11.88
N GLN A 183 -5.31 13.00 -10.98
CA GLN A 183 -3.93 12.66 -10.64
C GLN A 183 -3.81 11.27 -10.00
N LEU A 184 -4.72 10.91 -9.09
CA LEU A 184 -4.63 9.68 -8.31
C LEU A 184 -4.88 8.39 -9.11
N LEU A 185 -5.57 8.49 -10.26
CA LEU A 185 -5.76 7.34 -11.16
C LEU A 185 -4.68 7.21 -12.24
N SER A 186 -3.71 8.13 -12.27
CA SER A 186 -2.58 8.05 -13.20
C SER A 186 -1.46 7.12 -12.73
N GLY A 187 -1.54 6.62 -11.48
CA GLY A 187 -0.61 5.63 -10.93
C GLY A 187 -0.78 4.22 -11.53
N ASN A 188 0.33 3.61 -11.98
CA ASN A 188 0.36 2.28 -12.60
C ASN A 188 -0.26 1.15 -11.75
N LEU A 189 -0.18 1.24 -10.42
CA LEU A 189 -0.66 0.17 -9.51
C LEU A 189 -2.18 0.12 -9.36
N LEU A 190 -2.85 1.26 -9.56
CA LEU A 190 -4.31 1.39 -9.46
C LEU A 190 -4.99 1.38 -10.82
N THR A 191 -4.21 1.37 -11.90
CA THR A 191 -4.73 1.25 -13.26
C THR A 191 -5.54 -0.04 -13.37
N GLY A 192 -6.81 0.10 -13.77
CA GLY A 192 -7.74 -1.02 -13.91
C GLY A 192 -8.52 -1.38 -12.64
N ASN A 193 -8.32 -0.71 -11.50
CA ASN A 193 -9.21 -0.88 -10.34
C ASN A 193 -10.61 -0.35 -10.69
N THR A 194 -11.58 -1.27 -10.75
CA THR A 194 -12.96 -0.99 -11.18
C THR A 194 -13.72 -0.11 -10.18
N PHE A 195 -13.51 -0.34 -8.89
CA PHE A 195 -14.10 0.46 -7.82
C PHE A 195 -13.67 1.91 -7.88
N LEU A 196 -12.37 2.19 -7.93
CA LEU A 196 -11.86 3.56 -7.98
C LEU A 196 -12.22 4.28 -9.29
N THR A 197 -12.28 3.53 -10.40
CA THR A 197 -12.76 4.07 -11.69
C THR A 197 -14.22 4.50 -11.60
N LYS A 198 -15.08 3.65 -11.02
CA LYS A 198 -16.49 3.97 -10.77
C LYS A 198 -16.63 5.17 -9.82
N LEU A 199 -15.86 5.17 -8.73
CA LEU A 199 -15.82 6.24 -7.75
C LEU A 199 -15.48 7.60 -8.40
N ARG A 200 -14.42 7.66 -9.22
CA ARG A 200 -14.07 8.87 -9.98
C ARG A 200 -15.21 9.32 -10.89
N SER A 201 -15.83 8.37 -11.61
CA SER A 201 -16.92 8.69 -12.54
C SER A 201 -18.11 9.31 -11.81
N GLU A 202 -18.53 8.70 -10.70
CA GLU A 202 -19.65 9.18 -9.88
C GLU A 202 -19.39 10.59 -9.35
N TYR A 203 -18.20 10.84 -8.77
CA TYR A 203 -17.90 12.15 -8.19
C TYR A 203 -17.56 13.23 -9.21
N SER A 204 -17.09 12.85 -10.40
CA SER A 204 -17.00 13.78 -11.53
C SER A 204 -18.39 14.20 -12.00
N ASN A 205 -19.34 13.26 -12.05
CA ASN A 205 -20.74 13.56 -12.39
C ASN A 205 -21.40 14.46 -11.34
N GLU A 206 -21.13 14.20 -10.06
CA GLU A 206 -21.63 15.03 -8.96
C GLU A 206 -21.12 16.48 -9.05
N LEU A 207 -19.82 16.67 -9.31
CA LEU A 207 -19.24 18.01 -9.53
C LEU A 207 -19.84 18.69 -10.77
N ASN A 208 -20.02 17.97 -11.88
CA ASN A 208 -20.63 18.54 -13.09
C ASN A 208 -22.07 18.98 -12.84
N THR A 209 -22.86 18.15 -12.14
CA THR A 209 -24.23 18.49 -11.75
C THR A 209 -24.25 19.73 -10.86
N HIS A 210 -23.30 19.84 -9.92
CA HIS A 210 -23.16 21.02 -9.08
C HIS A 210 -22.79 22.28 -9.90
N ILE A 211 -21.88 22.17 -10.88
CA ILE A 211 -21.58 23.26 -11.83
C ILE A 211 -22.85 23.68 -12.58
N GLU A 212 -23.60 22.74 -13.14
CA GLU A 212 -24.81 23.04 -13.92
C GLU A 212 -25.90 23.73 -13.09
N LYS A 213 -26.15 23.23 -11.87
CA LYS A 213 -27.10 23.85 -10.93
C LYS A 213 -26.77 25.32 -10.66
N HIS A 214 -25.49 25.65 -10.52
CA HIS A 214 -25.06 27.02 -10.24
C HIS A 214 -24.84 27.88 -11.49
N ARG A 215 -24.48 27.29 -12.63
CA ARG A 215 -24.37 27.99 -13.92
C ARG A 215 -25.69 28.67 -14.27
N TYR A 216 -26.81 27.97 -14.12
CA TYR A 216 -28.15 28.56 -14.32
C TYR A 216 -28.38 29.79 -13.43
N PHE A 217 -28.02 29.73 -12.15
CA PHE A 217 -28.12 30.87 -11.26
C PHE A 217 -27.28 32.07 -11.73
N TYR A 218 -26.03 31.87 -12.13
CA TYR A 218 -25.14 32.97 -12.48
C TYR A 218 -25.34 33.53 -13.91
N GLU A 219 -25.77 32.71 -14.87
CA GLU A 219 -25.98 33.15 -16.26
C GLU A 219 -27.39 33.67 -16.52
N VAL A 220 -28.40 33.16 -15.81
CA VAL A 220 -29.81 33.49 -16.04
C VAL A 220 -30.38 34.36 -14.92
N VAL A 221 -30.19 33.97 -13.66
CA VAL A 221 -30.87 34.63 -12.53
C VAL A 221 -30.14 35.87 -12.03
N LYS A 222 -28.81 35.81 -11.88
CA LYS A 222 -27.99 36.90 -11.34
C LYS A 222 -28.05 38.17 -12.20
N PRO A 223 -27.92 38.13 -13.54
CA PRO A 223 -28.02 39.34 -14.35
C PRO A 223 -29.37 40.03 -14.24
N ASP A 224 -30.46 39.28 -14.05
CA ASP A 224 -31.80 39.82 -13.85
C ASP A 224 -31.99 40.35 -12.41
N ALA A 225 -31.39 39.70 -11.41
CA ALA A 225 -31.32 40.23 -10.03
C ALA A 225 -30.50 41.52 -9.94
N ASP A 226 -29.34 41.58 -10.59
CA ASP A 226 -28.44 42.75 -10.65
C ASP A 226 -29.08 43.92 -11.41
N LYS A 227 -30.00 43.64 -12.35
CA LYS A 227 -30.86 44.64 -13.03
C LYS A 227 -32.08 45.06 -12.20
N GLY A 228 -32.23 44.56 -10.97
CA GLY A 228 -33.35 44.89 -10.08
C GLY A 228 -34.68 44.20 -10.42
N VAL A 229 -34.68 43.25 -11.35
CA VAL A 229 -35.89 42.51 -11.79
C VAL A 229 -36.24 41.39 -10.79
N ALA A 230 -35.24 40.84 -10.10
CA ALA A 230 -35.38 39.72 -9.16
C ALA A 230 -35.00 40.07 -7.70
N SER A 231 -35.31 41.30 -7.24
CA SER A 231 -34.90 41.85 -5.94
C SER A 231 -35.43 41.11 -4.70
N ASN A 232 -36.40 40.19 -4.86
CA ASN A 232 -37.06 39.47 -3.77
C ASN A 232 -37.08 37.94 -3.95
N CYS A 233 -36.28 37.39 -4.87
CA CYS A 233 -36.33 35.95 -5.15
C CYS A 233 -35.35 35.17 -4.26
N GLU A 234 -35.87 34.39 -3.31
CA GLU A 234 -35.07 33.36 -2.64
C GLU A 234 -34.79 32.23 -3.63
N VAL A 235 -33.54 32.15 -4.10
CA VAL A 235 -33.10 31.05 -4.96
C VAL A 235 -32.77 29.84 -4.10
N PHE A 236 -33.72 28.90 -4.03
CA PHE A 236 -33.49 27.60 -3.40
C PHE A 236 -32.74 26.68 -4.37
N SER A 237 -31.56 26.23 -3.96
CA SER A 237 -30.62 25.43 -4.75
C SER A 237 -31.10 24.01 -5.11
N GLN A 238 -32.30 23.61 -4.70
CA GLN A 238 -32.64 22.19 -4.57
C GLN A 238 -33.56 21.62 -5.66
N TYR A 239 -34.19 22.42 -6.52
CA TYR A 239 -35.09 21.89 -7.55
C TYR A 239 -35.04 22.68 -8.86
N LYS A 240 -35.19 21.96 -9.99
CA LYS A 240 -35.39 22.45 -11.37
C LYS A 240 -36.56 23.44 -11.55
N PHE A 241 -37.24 23.84 -10.48
CA PHE A 241 -38.43 24.68 -10.50
C PHE A 241 -38.31 25.88 -9.56
N TYR A 242 -37.44 26.86 -9.82
CA TYR A 242 -37.55 28.14 -9.11
C TYR A 242 -37.22 29.34 -9.99
N TYR A 243 -38.22 29.69 -10.80
CA TYR A 243 -38.57 31.07 -11.17
C TYR A 243 -40.06 31.34 -10.82
N LYS A 244 -40.63 30.59 -9.87
CA LYS A 244 -42.06 30.68 -9.53
C LYS A 244 -42.25 31.43 -8.22
N SER A 245 -42.18 32.76 -8.32
CA SER A 245 -42.88 33.78 -7.49
C SER A 245 -42.29 35.19 -7.71
N CYS A 246 -41.84 35.54 -8.94
CA CYS A 246 -41.22 36.85 -9.16
C CYS A 246 -41.69 37.61 -10.42
N HIS A 247 -42.77 37.20 -11.08
CA HIS A 247 -43.26 37.95 -12.25
C HIS A 247 -44.75 38.17 -12.38
N GLU A 248 -45.55 37.71 -11.44
CA GLU A 248 -46.96 38.07 -11.41
C GLU A 248 -47.29 38.37 -9.96
N GLY A 249 -48.13 39.38 -9.70
CA GLY A 249 -48.69 39.68 -8.37
C GLY A 249 -49.59 38.55 -7.82
N GLN A 250 -49.18 37.30 -7.99
CA GLN A 250 -49.77 36.11 -7.43
C GLN A 250 -49.38 36.04 -5.94
N PRO A 251 -50.35 35.90 -5.02
CA PRO A 251 -50.06 35.75 -3.61
C PRO A 251 -49.16 34.54 -3.40
N LYS A 252 -48.20 34.67 -2.46
CA LYS A 252 -47.36 33.55 -2.00
C LYS A 252 -48.26 32.32 -1.80
N PRO A 253 -48.02 31.18 -2.48
CA PRO A 253 -48.71 29.96 -2.10
C PRO A 253 -48.34 29.70 -0.64
N ALA A 254 -49.37 29.55 0.20
CA ALA A 254 -49.17 29.24 1.60
C ALA A 254 -48.31 27.98 1.67
N VAL A 255 -47.09 28.12 2.19
CA VAL A 255 -46.26 26.98 2.53
C VAL A 255 -46.99 26.29 3.67
N SER A 256 -47.73 25.21 3.38
CA SER A 256 -48.09 24.28 4.45
C SER A 256 -46.78 23.70 4.97
N PRO A 257 -46.49 23.83 6.27
CA PRO A 257 -45.28 23.24 6.84
C PRO A 257 -45.45 21.73 6.82
N VAL A 258 -44.75 21.08 5.89
CA VAL A 258 -44.55 19.63 5.82
C VAL A 258 -43.03 19.49 5.77
N MET A 259 -42.29 19.07 6.80
CA MET A 259 -42.58 18.53 8.12
C MET A 259 -41.40 18.86 9.04
N ALA A 260 -41.65 18.98 10.34
CA ALA A 260 -40.64 18.62 11.34
C ALA A 260 -41.34 18.07 12.57
N LYS A 261 -41.47 16.74 12.64
CA LYS A 261 -41.15 15.92 13.82
C LYS A 261 -41.60 14.49 13.59
N ASP A 262 -40.66 13.65 13.19
CA ASP A 262 -40.58 12.30 13.72
C ASP A 262 -39.10 12.04 14.07
N SER A 263 -38.73 12.54 15.24
CA SER A 263 -37.61 12.02 16.01
C SER A 263 -38.17 11.65 17.37
N ALA A 264 -38.33 10.34 17.57
CA ALA A 264 -38.24 9.56 18.81
C ALA A 264 -38.49 10.26 20.16
N THR A 265 -39.22 9.62 21.06
CA THR A 265 -38.60 8.71 22.07
C THR A 265 -39.69 8.24 23.04
N THR A 266 -39.87 6.92 23.11
CA THR A 266 -40.49 6.19 24.21
C THR A 266 -39.70 6.46 25.50
N LYS A 267 -40.33 7.00 26.55
CA LYS A 267 -39.96 6.72 27.94
C LYS A 267 -41.09 7.15 28.90
N ASP A 268 -41.64 6.13 29.53
CA ASP A 268 -42.36 6.06 30.81
C ASP A 268 -42.59 7.36 31.59
N THR A 269 -43.81 7.53 32.13
CA THR A 269 -44.07 7.42 33.58
C THR A 269 -45.59 7.35 33.84
N THR A 270 -46.00 6.25 34.46
CA THR A 270 -47.25 6.00 35.18
C THR A 270 -47.68 7.16 36.09
N ILE A 271 -48.94 7.63 36.01
CA ILE A 271 -49.65 8.15 37.19
C ILE A 271 -51.10 7.66 37.20
N ILE A 272 -51.44 7.14 38.37
CA ILE A 272 -52.65 6.48 38.86
C ILE A 272 -53.84 7.45 38.93
N LYS A 273 -55.03 6.96 38.59
CA LYS A 273 -56.33 7.61 38.84
C LYS A 273 -56.59 7.71 40.35
N LYS A 274 -57.08 8.87 40.81
CA LYS A 274 -57.98 8.95 41.96
C LYS A 274 -59.40 8.64 41.51
#